data_AF-A0A9D3YSX3-F1
#
_entry.id   AF-A0A9D3YSX3-F1
#
_cell.length_a   1.000
_cell.length_b   1.000
_cell.length_c   1.000
_cell.angle_alpha   90.00
_cell.angle_beta   90.00
_cell.angle_gamma   90.00
#
_symmetry.space_group_name_H-M   'P 1'
#
loop_
_entity.id
_entity.type
_entity.pdbx_description
1 polymer ?
#
loop_
_entity_poly.entity_id
_entity_poly.type
_entity_poly.pdbx_seq_one_letter_code
_entity_poly.pdbx_strand_id
1 'polypeptide(L)'
;MNGFSRKIIWLEVSDTNNDPKLIARYYLDALMRFEKSPRILRCYAGTENSIICLLQQFFRNEETDPFSGIRSVIVGKSTSNQRMKDVGGTLREQGLQWWINLFKDLSDSGRFNELDQIHRDNLKFCFLNLT
;
A
#
# COMPACT_ATOMS: atom_id res chain seq x y z
N MET A 1 -6.72 -4.35 -0.47
CA MET A 1 -7.51 -5.50 0.01
C MET A 1 -8.96 -5.37 -0.47
N ASN A 2 -9.59 -6.47 -0.86
CA ASN A 2 -11.02 -6.50 -1.18
C ASN A 2 -11.86 -6.41 0.12
N GLY A 3 -12.77 -5.43 0.18
CA GLY A 3 -13.58 -5.15 1.37
C GLY A 3 -14.61 -6.23 1.73
N PHE A 4 -15.02 -7.06 0.78
CA PHE A 4 -15.97 -8.15 0.97
C PHE A 4 -15.25 -9.44 1.37
N SER A 5 -14.34 -9.93 0.53
CA SER A 5 -13.70 -11.24 0.70
C SER A 5 -12.47 -11.23 1.60
N ARG A 6 -11.99 -10.05 2.02
CA ARG A 6 -10.74 -9.85 2.78
C ARG A 6 -9.48 -10.33 2.09
N LYS A 7 -9.55 -10.70 0.80
CA LYS A 7 -8.38 -11.07 0.01
C LYS A 7 -7.47 -9.85 -0.21
N ILE A 8 -6.17 -10.04 0.01
CA ILE A 8 -5.14 -9.08 -0.39
C ILE A 8 -5.11 -9.04 -1.92
N ILE A 9 -5.12 -7.82 -2.50
CA ILE A 9 -5.18 -7.62 -3.96
C ILE A 9 -3.76 -7.46 -4.51
N TRP A 10 -2.95 -6.67 -3.80
CA TRP A 10 -1.51 -6.53 -4.00
C TRP A 10 -0.85 -6.30 -2.65
N LEU A 11 0.43 -6.66 -2.54
CA LEU A 11 1.31 -6.39 -1.42
C LEU A 11 2.73 -6.38 -1.99
N GLU A 12 3.28 -5.18 -2.19
CA GLU A 12 4.56 -4.98 -2.86
C GLU A 12 5.53 -4.25 -1.94
N VAL A 13 6.81 -4.61 -2.01
CA VAL A 13 7.89 -3.90 -1.33
C VAL A 13 8.53 -2.94 -2.33
N SER A 14 8.83 -1.71 -1.90
CA SER A 14 9.48 -0.70 -2.73
C SER A 14 10.36 0.22 -1.91
N ASP A 15 11.20 0.98 -2.60
CA ASP A 15 12.11 1.97 -2.04
C ASP A 15 11.41 3.11 -1.28
N THR A 16 10.17 3.40 -1.65
CA THR A 16 9.35 4.44 -1.02
C THR A 16 7.88 4.03 -1.03
N ASN A 17 7.16 4.38 0.04
CA ASN A 17 5.70 4.28 0.10
C ASN A 17 5.02 5.66 -0.03
N ASN A 18 5.80 6.72 -0.24
CA ASN A 18 5.32 8.11 -0.26
C ASN A 18 5.33 8.72 -1.68
N ASP A 19 5.54 7.91 -2.73
CA ASP A 19 5.37 8.33 -4.13
C ASP A 19 3.96 7.96 -4.63
N PRO A 20 3.06 8.94 -4.87
CA PRO A 20 1.73 8.67 -5.37
C PRO A 20 1.71 7.97 -6.74
N LYS A 21 2.75 8.14 -7.57
CA LYS A 21 2.85 7.50 -8.89
C LYS A 21 3.07 6.01 -8.76
N LEU A 22 3.90 5.60 -7.81
CA LEU A 22 4.16 4.19 -7.52
C LEU A 22 2.89 3.49 -7.03
N ILE A 23 2.16 4.12 -6.10
CA ILE A 23 0.88 3.57 -5.61
C ILE A 23 -0.14 3.49 -6.75
N ALA A 24 -0.18 4.50 -7.63
CA ALA A 24 -1.03 4.49 -8.81
C ALA A 24 -0.68 3.35 -9.78
N ARG A 25 0.61 3.05 -9.99
CA ARG A 25 1.04 1.91 -10.80
C ARG A 25 0.49 0.59 -10.26
N TYR A 26 0.68 0.31 -8.97
CA TYR A 26 0.15 -0.92 -8.35
C TYR A 26 -1.38 -1.01 -8.45
N TYR A 27 -2.05 0.14 -8.35
CA TYR A 27 -3.50 0.20 -8.53
C TYR A 27 -3.92 -0.16 -9.96
N LEU A 28 -3.26 0.43 -10.97
CA LEU A 28 -3.51 0.13 -12.38
C LEU A 28 -3.19 -1.34 -12.70
N ASP A 29 -2.09 -1.88 -12.19
CA ASP A 29 -1.71 -3.29 -12.35
C ASP A 29 -2.81 -4.21 -11.79
N ALA A 30 -3.38 -3.86 -10.64
CA ALA A 30 -4.53 -4.58 -10.09
C ALA A 30 -5.77 -4.44 -10.99
N LEU A 31 -6.10 -3.25 -11.50
CA LEU A 31 -7.22 -3.06 -12.42
C LEU A 31 -7.06 -3.89 -13.69
N MET A 32 -5.86 -3.92 -14.27
CA MET A 32 -5.55 -4.73 -15.45
C MET A 32 -5.68 -6.23 -15.14
N ARG A 33 -5.15 -6.69 -13.99
CA ARG A 33 -5.23 -8.10 -13.58
C ARG A 33 -6.66 -8.59 -13.35
N PHE A 34 -7.53 -7.76 -12.79
CA PHE A 34 -8.90 -8.12 -12.46
C PHE A 34 -9.92 -7.66 -13.52
N GLU A 35 -9.48 -6.90 -14.52
CA GLU A 35 -10.28 -6.29 -15.58
C GLU A 35 -11.51 -5.51 -15.07
N LYS A 36 -11.44 -5.01 -13.83
CA LYS A 36 -12.57 -4.36 -13.15
C LYS A 36 -12.11 -3.29 -12.18
N SER A 37 -12.83 -2.16 -12.20
CA SER A 37 -12.73 -1.12 -11.17
C SER A 37 -13.54 -1.50 -9.93
N PRO A 38 -13.00 -1.32 -8.71
CA PRO A 38 -13.77 -1.52 -7.49
C PRO A 38 -14.93 -0.52 -7.45
N ARG A 39 -16.06 -0.89 -6.85
CA ARG A 39 -17.20 0.04 -6.70
C ARG A 39 -16.88 1.24 -5.81
N ILE A 40 -16.13 0.99 -4.74
CA ILE A 40 -15.73 1.99 -3.76
C ILE A 40 -14.26 1.78 -3.42
N LEU A 41 -13.45 2.84 -3.55
CA LEU A 41 -12.10 2.91 -2.99
C LEU A 41 -12.16 3.64 -1.65
N ARG A 42 -11.65 2.99 -0.59
CA ARG A 42 -11.44 3.65 0.70
C ARG A 42 -9.96 3.95 0.87
N CYS A 43 -9.61 5.23 0.89
CA CYS A 43 -8.25 5.74 1.12
C CYS A 43 -8.17 6.52 2.45
N TYR A 44 -6.98 6.62 3.04
CA TYR A 44 -6.74 7.60 4.11
C TYR A 44 -6.46 8.98 3.50
N ALA A 45 -6.58 10.03 4.29
CA ALA A 45 -6.32 11.42 3.88
C ALA A 45 -4.83 11.75 3.75
N GLY A 46 -4.09 10.94 2.97
CA GLY A 46 -2.67 11.10 2.72
C GLY A 46 -2.38 11.47 1.26
N THR A 47 -1.28 12.20 1.04
CA THR A 47 -0.85 12.65 -0.28
C THR A 47 -0.47 11.50 -1.19
N GLU A 48 0.01 10.39 -0.63
CA GLU A 48 0.38 9.15 -1.32
C GLU A 48 -0.80 8.51 -2.07
N ASN A 49 -2.04 8.77 -1.64
CA ASN A 49 -3.24 8.19 -2.25
C ASN A 49 -3.92 9.13 -3.25
N SER A 50 -3.45 10.37 -3.41
CA SER A 50 -4.12 11.39 -4.24
C SER A 50 -4.41 10.91 -5.67
N ILE A 51 -3.42 10.30 -6.33
CA ILE A 51 -3.56 9.82 -7.72
C ILE A 51 -4.55 8.65 -7.81
N ILE A 52 -4.51 7.68 -6.89
CA ILE A 52 -5.46 6.55 -6.94
C ILE A 52 -6.90 6.99 -6.70
N CYS A 53 -7.12 7.97 -5.82
CA CYS A 53 -8.45 8.49 -5.56
C CYS A 53 -8.96 9.24 -6.82
N LEU A 54 -8.11 9.95 -7.57
CA LEU A 54 -8.47 10.53 -8.88
C LEU A 54 -8.75 9.48 -9.96
N LEU A 55 -7.87 8.50 -10.14
CA LEU A 55 -8.04 7.42 -11.12
C LEU A 55 -9.34 6.66 -10.88
N GLN A 56 -9.66 6.39 -9.63
CA GLN A 56 -10.90 5.70 -9.27
C GLN A 56 -12.13 6.47 -9.74
N GLN A 57 -12.16 7.78 -9.52
CA GLN A 57 -13.28 8.63 -9.96
C GLN A 57 -13.40 8.65 -11.48
N PHE A 58 -12.26 8.72 -12.18
CA PHE A 58 -12.21 8.65 -13.64
C PHE A 58 -12.79 7.34 -14.17
N PHE A 59 -12.33 6.19 -13.67
CA PHE A 59 -12.82 4.88 -14.12
C PHE A 59 -14.27 4.59 -13.77
N ARG A 60 -14.86 5.32 -12.80
CA ARG A 60 -16.27 5.19 -12.43
C ARG A 60 -17.15 6.34 -12.93
N ASN A 61 -16.64 7.23 -13.78
CA ASN A 61 -17.35 8.45 -14.15
C ASN A 61 -18.65 8.19 -14.92
N GLU A 62 -18.69 7.14 -15.73
CA GLU A 62 -19.85 6.79 -16.57
C GLU A 62 -20.80 5.77 -15.92
N GLU A 63 -20.50 5.35 -14.69
CA GLU A 63 -21.32 4.38 -13.96
C GLU A 63 -22.65 5.01 -13.52
N THR A 64 -23.71 4.20 -13.49
CA THR A 64 -25.07 4.68 -13.17
C THR A 64 -25.51 4.39 -11.74
N ASP A 65 -24.64 3.77 -10.94
CA ASP A 65 -24.93 3.43 -9.56
C ASP A 65 -24.67 4.61 -8.60
N PRO A 66 -25.18 4.58 -7.36
CA PRO A 66 -25.05 5.69 -6.41
C PRO A 66 -23.61 6.11 -6.04
N PHE A 67 -22.63 5.24 -6.32
CA PHE A 67 -21.21 5.46 -6.02
C PHE A 67 -20.38 5.78 -7.28
N SER A 68 -21.00 6.29 -8.34
CA SER A 68 -20.29 6.72 -9.55
C SER A 68 -19.46 8.00 -9.36
N GLY A 69 -18.48 8.18 -10.24
CA GLY A 69 -17.61 9.35 -10.29
C GLY A 69 -16.99 9.69 -8.93
N ILE A 70 -17.17 10.93 -8.47
CA ILE A 70 -16.61 11.44 -7.21
C ILE A 70 -17.05 10.64 -5.96
N ARG A 71 -18.23 10.01 -6.00
CA ARG A 71 -18.81 9.25 -4.87
C ARG A 71 -18.19 7.86 -4.71
N SER A 72 -17.35 7.45 -5.66
CA SER A 72 -16.62 6.19 -5.62
C SER A 72 -15.47 6.16 -4.63
N VAL A 73 -15.11 7.31 -4.04
CA VAL A 73 -14.01 7.44 -3.10
C VAL A 73 -14.53 7.81 -1.73
N ILE A 74 -14.08 7.06 -0.72
CA ILE A 74 -14.31 7.39 0.69
C ILE A 74 -12.97 7.66 1.35
N VAL A 75 -12.73 8.93 1.70
CA VAL A 75 -11.55 9.32 2.49
C VAL A 75 -11.91 9.18 3.97
N GLY A 76 -11.30 8.20 4.65
CA GLY A 76 -11.56 7.92 6.05
C GLY A 76 -10.50 8.51 6.99
N LYS A 77 -10.89 8.73 8.26
CA LYS A 77 -9.92 8.98 9.34
C LYS A 77 -9.03 7.74 9.53
N SER A 78 -7.82 7.92 10.06
CA SER A 78 -6.87 6.84 10.36
C SER A 78 -7.44 5.71 11.24
N THR A 79 -8.44 6.03 12.08
CA THR A 79 -9.17 5.07 12.93
C THR A 79 -10.24 4.26 12.18
N SER A 80 -10.69 4.71 11.01
CA SER A 80 -11.79 4.09 10.25
C SER A 80 -11.36 2.98 9.29
N ASN A 81 -10.07 2.64 9.26
CA ASN A 81 -9.52 1.57 8.44
C ASN A 81 -8.93 0.46 9.32
N GLN A 82 -9.68 0.11 10.36
CA GLN A 82 -9.37 -1.00 11.26
C GLN A 82 -9.05 -2.28 10.50
N ARG A 83 -9.81 -2.54 9.42
CA ARG A 83 -9.62 -3.71 8.56
C ARG A 83 -8.21 -3.83 7.99
N MET A 84 -7.60 -2.73 7.54
CA MET A 84 -6.21 -2.78 7.05
C MET A 84 -5.21 -2.92 8.20
N LYS A 85 -5.50 -2.31 9.36
CA LYS A 85 -4.66 -2.49 10.56
C LYS A 85 -4.64 -3.96 11.01
N ASP A 86 -5.81 -4.61 11.01
CA ASP A 86 -5.95 -6.02 11.38
C ASP A 86 -5.11 -6.89 10.44
N VAL A 87 -5.19 -6.66 9.11
CA VAL A 87 -4.35 -7.36 8.12
C VAL A 87 -2.86 -7.15 8.40
N GLY A 88 -2.44 -5.92 8.71
CA GLY A 88 -1.06 -5.63 9.09
C GLY A 88 -0.62 -6.40 10.33
N GLY A 89 -1.49 -6.51 11.33
CA GLY A 89 -1.27 -7.32 12.53
C GLY A 89 -1.09 -8.81 12.19
N THR A 90 -1.99 -9.38 11.39
CA THR A 90 -1.90 -10.77 10.94
C THR A 90 -0.63 -11.04 10.13
N LEU A 91 -0.26 -10.15 9.20
CA LEU A 91 0.99 -10.29 8.42
C LEU A 91 2.23 -10.22 9.32
N ARG A 92 2.20 -9.40 10.36
CA ARG A 92 3.25 -9.33 11.38
C ARG A 92 3.40 -10.65 12.11
N GLU A 93 2.30 -11.19 12.62
CA GLU A 93 2.27 -12.49 13.31
C GLU A 93 2.70 -13.65 12.42
N GLN A 94 2.33 -13.63 11.14
CA GLN A 94 2.59 -14.72 10.20
C GLN A 94 4.00 -14.71 9.57
N GLY A 95 4.84 -13.72 9.86
CA GLY A 95 6.24 -13.76 9.43
C GLY A 95 6.97 -12.43 9.35
N LEU A 96 6.27 -11.30 9.20
CA LEU A 96 6.97 -10.00 9.12
C LEU A 96 7.63 -9.61 10.44
N GLN A 97 7.20 -10.19 11.58
CA GLN A 97 7.84 -9.95 12.88
C GLN A 97 9.32 -10.31 12.88
N TRP A 98 9.68 -11.41 12.22
CA TRP A 98 11.07 -11.86 12.16
C TRP A 98 11.95 -10.83 11.44
N TRP A 99 11.49 -10.32 10.29
CA TRP A 99 12.18 -9.27 9.54
C TRP A 99 12.31 -7.97 10.33
N ILE A 100 11.23 -7.55 11.01
CA ILE A 100 11.26 -6.37 11.90
C ILE A 100 12.33 -6.53 12.98
N ASN A 101 12.40 -7.69 13.62
CA ASN A 101 13.40 -7.96 14.65
C ASN A 101 14.82 -7.95 14.07
N LEU A 102 15.04 -8.62 12.93
CA LEU A 102 16.35 -8.66 12.27
C LEU A 102 16.90 -7.25 11.98
N PHE A 103 16.10 -6.39 11.35
CA PHE A 103 16.55 -5.03 11.01
C PHE A 103 16.70 -4.14 12.25
N LYS A 104 15.86 -4.35 13.27
CA LYS A 104 15.99 -3.66 14.56
C LYS A 104 17.30 -4.06 15.26
N ASP A 105 17.63 -5.34 15.31
CA ASP A 105 18.86 -5.84 15.92
C ASP A 105 20.12 -5.31 15.19
N LEU A 106 20.06 -5.18 13.86
CA LEU A 106 21.13 -4.55 13.08
C LEU A 106 21.33 -3.07 13.46
N SER A 107 20.24 -2.34 13.68
CA SER A 107 20.29 -0.94 14.12
C SER A 107 20.81 -0.82 15.56
N ASP A 108 20.23 -1.60 16.48
CA ASP A 108 20.55 -1.55 17.91
C ASP A 108 21.99 -2.01 18.20
N SER A 109 22.56 -2.89 17.37
CA SER A 109 23.97 -3.31 17.43
C SER A 109 24.94 -2.34 16.75
N GLY A 110 24.46 -1.22 16.21
CA GLY A 110 25.28 -0.21 15.52
C GLY A 110 25.81 -0.65 14.16
N ARG A 111 25.30 -1.76 13.60
CA ARG A 111 25.70 -2.31 12.29
C ARG A 111 24.92 -1.70 11.12
N PHE A 112 23.80 -1.06 11.42
CA PHE A 112 22.99 -0.34 10.47
C PHE A 112 22.69 1.07 11.01
N ASN A 113 22.79 2.07 10.13
CA ASN A 113 22.42 3.44 10.44
C ASN A 113 21.31 3.84 9.47
N GLU A 114 20.10 4.04 9.98
CA GLU A 114 18.94 4.39 9.18
C GLU A 114 19.07 5.74 8.47
N LEU A 115 19.94 6.64 8.96
CA LEU A 115 20.20 7.94 8.36
C LEU A 115 21.25 7.88 7.25
N ASP A 116 22.06 6.83 7.21
CA ASP A 116 23.09 6.62 6.17
C ASP A 116 22.49 6.00 4.90
N GLN A 117 22.61 6.72 3.78
CA GLN A 117 22.10 6.28 2.48
C GLN A 117 22.79 5.02 1.97
N ILE A 118 24.11 4.89 2.16
CA ILE A 118 24.88 3.71 1.71
C ILE A 118 24.41 2.47 2.46
N HIS A 119 24.17 2.59 3.76
CA HIS A 119 23.65 1.48 4.56
C HIS A 119 22.25 1.05 4.10
N ARG A 120 21.36 2.02 3.80
CA ARG A 120 20.03 1.73 3.25
C ARG A 120 20.11 1.03 1.89
N ASP A 121 20.96 1.51 0.99
CA ASP A 121 21.10 0.94 -0.35
C ASP A 121 21.71 -0.47 -0.32
N ASN A 122 22.66 -0.72 0.58
CA ASN A 122 23.21 -2.07 0.79
C ASN A 122 22.15 -3.05 1.31
N LEU A 123 21.30 -2.64 2.27
CA LEU A 123 20.20 -3.50 2.72
C LEU A 123 19.22 -3.78 1.59
N LYS A 124 18.88 -2.75 0.79
CA LYS A 124 18.03 -2.94 -0.38
C LYS A 124 18.68 -3.92 -1.35
N PHE A 125 19.93 -3.73 -1.73
CA PHE A 125 20.65 -4.66 -2.59
C PHE A 125 20.64 -6.11 -2.07
N CYS A 126 20.83 -6.31 -0.76
CA CYS A 126 20.89 -7.64 -0.16
C CYS A 126 19.52 -8.34 -0.03
N PHE A 127 18.43 -7.59 0.18
CA PHE A 127 17.13 -8.16 0.58
C PHE A 127 15.99 -7.89 -0.41
N LEU A 128 16.12 -6.82 -1.19
CA LEU A 128 15.21 -6.40 -2.24
C LEU A 128 15.96 -6.72 -3.53
N ASN A 129 15.64 -7.83 -4.19
CA ASN A 129 16.15 -8.17 -5.53
C ASN A 129 15.66 -7.11 -6.55
N LEU A 130 16.18 -5.88 -6.46
CA LEU A 130 15.94 -4.77 -7.36
C LEU A 130 16.96 -4.91 -8.48
N THR A 131 16.71 -5.86 -9.39
CA THR A 131 17.34 -5.94 -10.71
C THR A 131 16.63 -5.03 -11.69
#